data_AF-F2UQN6-F1
#
_entry.id   AF-F2UQN6-F1
#
_cell.length_a   1.000
_cell.length_b   1.000
_cell.length_c   1.000
_cell.angle_alpha   90.00
_cell.angle_beta   90.00
_cell.angle_gamma   90.00
#
_symmetry.space_group_name_H-M   'P 1'
#
loop_
_entity.id
_entity.type
_entity.pdbx_description
1 polymer ?
#
loop_
_entity_poly.entity_id
_entity_poly.type
_entity_poly.pdbx_seq_one_letter_code
_entity_poly.pdbx_strand_id
1 'polypeptide(L)'
;MGLTSSTESYLPDEQLEEYKKLDFTVPQIHRLYRRFQRLDKERTGFITLEELMSIPELAMNPLVERIAELFNRDHSTDKTEDGPIHIDFKKFLNTLSVFQPITERPRDPNEDEATHRDKMEKKKRKKLQFVFQIYDTKDDGFIDAEELFSVLKMMVTDGITDEQLTFIVDQTIKEADSRGDGRISFDEFCRILEKTDLHQRMAIRF
;
A
#
# COMPACT_ATOMS: atom_id res chain seq x y z
N MET A 1 -10.37 -47.52 -4.62
CA MET A 1 -9.46 -46.56 -5.27
C MET A 1 -9.97 -45.17 -4.93
N GLY A 2 -9.49 -44.59 -3.83
CA GLY A 2 -9.85 -43.23 -3.44
C GLY A 2 -8.86 -42.25 -4.07
N LEU A 3 -9.34 -41.38 -4.95
CA LEU A 3 -8.59 -40.26 -5.49
C LEU A 3 -8.38 -39.25 -4.36
N THR A 4 -7.21 -39.28 -3.71
CA THR A 4 -6.83 -38.28 -2.73
C THR A 4 -6.45 -36.98 -3.44
N SER A 5 -7.33 -35.99 -3.30
CA SER A 5 -7.04 -34.62 -2.89
C SER A 5 -5.92 -33.84 -3.61
N SER A 6 -6.35 -32.75 -4.24
CA SER A 6 -5.67 -31.45 -4.29
C SER A 6 -4.36 -31.36 -5.06
N THR A 7 -4.45 -30.92 -6.32
CA THR A 7 -3.44 -30.08 -6.95
C THR A 7 -3.23 -28.82 -6.10
N GLU A 8 -2.37 -28.90 -5.08
CA GLU A 8 -1.81 -27.71 -4.46
C GLU A 8 -1.03 -26.97 -5.54
N SER A 9 -1.46 -25.75 -5.83
CA SER A 9 -0.77 -24.83 -6.69
C SER A 9 0.58 -24.47 -6.07
N TYR A 10 1.62 -25.19 -6.48
CA TYR A 10 2.96 -25.05 -5.92
C TYR A 10 3.62 -23.77 -6.43
N LEU A 11 4.01 -22.89 -5.51
CA LEU A 11 4.97 -21.83 -5.77
C LEU A 11 6.37 -22.46 -5.82
N PRO A 12 7.21 -22.17 -6.84
CA PRO A 12 8.61 -22.57 -6.87
C PRO A 12 9.36 -22.13 -5.60
N ASP A 13 10.25 -22.99 -5.10
CA ASP A 13 11.02 -22.73 -3.86
C ASP A 13 11.85 -21.43 -3.95
N GLU A 14 12.36 -21.09 -5.14
CA GLU A 14 13.12 -19.86 -5.39
C GLU A 14 12.28 -18.59 -5.17
N GLN A 15 11.01 -18.60 -5.61
CA GLN A 15 10.09 -17.49 -5.38
C GLN A 15 9.68 -17.40 -3.91
N LEU A 16 9.56 -18.55 -3.24
CA LEU A 16 9.23 -18.60 -1.82
C LEU A 16 10.31 -17.94 -0.95
N GLU A 17 11.59 -18.16 -1.26
CA GLU A 17 12.71 -17.49 -0.57
C GLU A 17 12.71 -15.97 -0.80
N GLU A 18 12.33 -15.51 -1.99
CA GLU A 18 12.16 -14.08 -2.24
C GLU A 18 11.03 -13.48 -1.38
N TYR A 19 9.88 -14.15 -1.32
CA TYR A 19 8.71 -13.66 -0.58
C TYR A 19 8.87 -13.72 0.94
N LYS A 20 9.71 -14.64 1.46
CA LYS A 20 10.10 -14.66 2.88
C LYS A 20 10.82 -13.38 3.31
N LYS A 21 11.51 -12.69 2.39
CA LYS A 21 12.17 -11.40 2.67
C LYS A 21 11.16 -10.28 2.99
N LEU A 22 9.89 -10.45 2.63
CA LEU A 22 8.79 -9.53 2.92
C LEU A 22 8.12 -9.82 4.27
N ASP A 23 8.81 -10.52 5.17
CA ASP A 23 8.35 -10.85 6.52
C ASP A 23 7.06 -11.71 6.59
N PHE A 24 6.60 -12.27 5.47
CA PHE A 24 5.51 -13.25 5.48
C PHE A 24 6.02 -14.63 5.89
N THR A 25 5.22 -15.34 6.69
CA THR A 25 5.45 -16.76 6.95
C THR A 25 5.02 -17.60 5.75
N VAL A 26 5.63 -18.78 5.56
CA VAL A 26 5.25 -19.71 4.46
C VAL A 26 3.73 -20.01 4.43
N PRO A 27 3.06 -20.29 5.56
CA PRO A 27 1.61 -20.46 5.57
C PRO A 27 0.83 -19.19 5.16
N GLN A 28 1.34 -17.99 5.45
CA GLN A 28 0.72 -16.74 4.98
C GLN A 28 0.87 -16.59 3.46
N ILE A 29 2.06 -16.88 2.92
CA ILE A 29 2.32 -16.81 1.47
C ILE A 29 1.36 -17.75 0.72
N HIS A 30 1.21 -19.01 1.15
CA HIS A 30 0.26 -19.94 0.52
C HIS A 30 -1.20 -19.53 0.70
N ARG A 31 -1.58 -18.90 1.82
CA ARG A 31 -2.95 -18.36 2.00
C ARG A 31 -3.21 -17.20 1.04
N LEU A 32 -2.25 -16.28 0.89
CA LEU A 32 -2.33 -15.15 -0.02
C LEU A 32 -2.32 -15.61 -1.48
N TYR A 33 -1.50 -16.61 -1.83
CA TYR A 33 -1.46 -17.17 -3.18
C TYR A 33 -2.77 -17.84 -3.57
N ARG A 34 -3.36 -18.64 -2.67
CA ARG A 34 -4.69 -19.21 -2.90
C ARG A 34 -5.78 -18.14 -3.05
N ARG A 35 -5.64 -17.01 -2.36
CA ARG A 35 -6.56 -15.88 -2.52
C ARG A 35 -6.35 -15.18 -3.86
N PHE A 36 -5.10 -14.97 -4.26
CA PHE A 36 -4.74 -14.43 -5.58
C PHE A 36 -5.35 -15.26 -6.71
N GLN A 37 -5.18 -16.58 -6.67
CA GLN A 37 -5.75 -17.50 -7.68
C GLN A 37 -7.28 -17.56 -7.71
N ARG A 38 -7.96 -17.16 -6.63
CA ARG A 38 -9.42 -17.05 -6.62
C ARG A 38 -9.90 -15.75 -7.24
N LEU A 39 -9.05 -14.71 -7.22
CA LEU A 39 -9.34 -13.41 -7.80
C LEU A 39 -9.02 -13.37 -9.29
N ASP A 40 -7.92 -14.00 -9.70
CA ASP A 40 -7.56 -14.25 -11.11
C ASP A 40 -8.48 -15.34 -11.71
N LYS A 41 -9.70 -14.94 -12.08
CA LYS A 41 -10.75 -15.83 -12.60
C LYS A 41 -10.35 -16.38 -13.96
N GLU A 42 -9.67 -15.57 -14.74
CA GLU A 42 -9.22 -15.90 -16.09
C GLU A 42 -7.93 -16.72 -16.12
N ARG A 43 -7.26 -16.88 -14.97
CA ARG A 43 -5.98 -17.60 -14.82
C ARG A 43 -4.88 -17.04 -15.70
N THR A 44 -4.88 -15.71 -15.87
CA THR A 44 -3.89 -14.99 -16.67
C THR A 44 -2.55 -14.87 -15.96
N GLY A 45 -2.52 -15.11 -14.64
CA GLY A 45 -1.37 -14.86 -13.78
C GLY A 45 -1.32 -13.43 -13.21
N PHE A 46 -2.31 -12.60 -13.54
CA PHE A 46 -2.42 -11.22 -13.09
C PHE A 46 -3.85 -10.95 -12.59
N ILE A 47 -3.99 -10.06 -11.62
CA ILE A 47 -5.28 -9.52 -11.19
C ILE A 47 -5.50 -8.19 -11.92
N THR A 48 -6.62 -8.09 -12.61
CA THR A 48 -7.10 -6.84 -13.23
C THR A 48 -7.85 -5.97 -12.23
N LEU A 49 -8.06 -4.69 -12.57
CA LEU A 49 -8.89 -3.80 -11.74
C LEU A 49 -10.32 -4.35 -11.58
N GLU A 50 -10.91 -4.90 -12.63
CA GLU A 50 -12.26 -5.49 -12.59
C GLU A 50 -12.34 -6.67 -11.62
N GLU A 51 -11.32 -7.53 -11.61
CA GLU A 51 -11.23 -8.65 -10.67
C GLU A 51 -11.03 -8.17 -9.23
N LEU A 52 -10.25 -7.11 -9.02
CA LEU A 52 -10.09 -6.49 -7.70
C LEU A 52 -11.40 -5.89 -7.19
N MET A 53 -12.16 -5.22 -8.07
CA MET A 53 -13.47 -4.64 -7.78
C MET A 53 -14.57 -5.69 -7.59
N SER A 54 -14.31 -6.96 -7.95
CA SER A 54 -15.24 -8.05 -7.63
C SER A 54 -15.31 -8.38 -6.13
N ILE A 55 -14.40 -7.84 -5.32
CA ILE A 55 -14.45 -7.91 -3.85
C ILE A 55 -15.37 -6.79 -3.35
N PRO A 56 -16.56 -7.09 -2.79
CA PRO A 56 -17.53 -6.08 -2.39
C PRO A 56 -16.97 -5.07 -1.38
N GLU A 57 -16.17 -5.55 -0.43
CA GLU A 57 -15.57 -4.70 0.60
C GLU A 57 -14.53 -3.72 0.04
N LEU A 58 -13.85 -4.08 -1.06
CA LEU A 58 -12.93 -3.18 -1.75
C LEU A 58 -13.68 -2.24 -2.69
N ALA A 59 -14.72 -2.72 -3.38
CA ALA A 59 -15.52 -1.89 -4.28
C ALA A 59 -16.22 -0.73 -3.55
N MET A 60 -16.53 -0.90 -2.26
CA MET A 60 -17.09 0.16 -1.42
C MET A 60 -16.05 1.17 -0.91
N ASN A 61 -14.75 0.87 -1.04
CA ASN A 61 -13.70 1.76 -0.57
C ASN A 61 -13.44 2.85 -1.62
N PRO A 62 -13.67 4.14 -1.32
CA PRO A 62 -13.49 5.23 -2.29
C PRO A 62 -12.04 5.41 -2.76
N LEU A 63 -11.08 4.79 -2.07
CA LEU A 63 -9.66 4.86 -2.41
C LEU A 63 -9.16 3.63 -3.16
N VAL A 64 -10.04 2.66 -3.49
CA VAL A 64 -9.62 1.39 -4.09
C VAL A 64 -8.93 1.59 -5.44
N GLU A 65 -9.41 2.51 -6.27
CA GLU A 65 -8.80 2.81 -7.57
C GLU A 65 -7.41 3.42 -7.38
N ARG A 66 -7.26 4.36 -6.45
CA ARG A 66 -5.95 4.92 -6.09
C ARG A 66 -4.99 3.86 -5.57
N ILE A 67 -5.47 3.01 -4.67
CA ILE A 67 -4.69 1.89 -4.15
C ILE A 67 -4.28 0.96 -5.30
N ALA A 68 -5.19 0.65 -6.24
CA ALA A 68 -4.93 -0.19 -7.42
C ALA A 68 -3.88 0.42 -8.36
N GLU A 69 -3.95 1.73 -8.61
CA GLU A 69 -2.94 2.48 -9.38
C GLU A 69 -1.55 2.33 -8.74
N LEU A 70 -1.46 2.36 -7.40
CA LEU A 70 -0.19 2.14 -6.70
C LEU A 70 0.38 0.73 -6.87
N PHE A 71 -0.44 -0.30 -7.10
CA PHE A 71 0.09 -1.63 -7.44
C PHE A 71 0.77 -1.64 -8.82
N ASN A 72 0.40 -0.69 -9.70
CA ASN A 72 0.96 -0.62 -11.06
C ASN A 72 2.27 0.17 -11.13
N ARG A 73 2.53 1.07 -10.17
CA ARG A 73 3.77 1.85 -10.05
C ARG A 73 4.93 0.92 -9.64
N ASP A 74 5.51 0.21 -10.60
CA ASP A 74 6.73 -0.57 -10.38
C ASP A 74 7.97 0.33 -10.56
N HIS A 75 8.90 0.29 -9.61
CA HIS A 75 10.19 1.00 -9.69
C HIS A 75 11.26 0.20 -10.46
N SER A 76 10.90 -0.97 -11.01
CA SER A 76 11.78 -1.73 -11.90
C SER A 76 11.11 -2.04 -13.22
N THR A 77 11.66 -1.42 -14.27
CA THR A 77 11.51 -1.72 -15.70
C THR A 77 10.22 -1.28 -16.41
N ASP A 78 10.47 -0.49 -17.45
CA ASP A 78 9.61 -0.02 -18.53
C ASP A 78 8.32 0.72 -18.15
N LYS A 79 8.44 2.04 -18.28
CA LYS A 79 7.37 3.00 -18.51
C LYS A 79 6.45 2.54 -19.64
N THR A 80 5.41 1.79 -19.32
CA THR A 80 4.14 1.87 -20.03
C THR A 80 3.16 2.55 -19.08
N GLU A 81 3.29 3.88 -19.00
CA GLU A 81 2.52 4.74 -18.08
C GLU A 81 1.00 4.73 -18.34
N ASP A 82 0.51 4.09 -19.42
CA ASP A 82 -0.92 3.99 -19.77
C ASP A 82 -1.42 2.54 -19.97
N GLY A 83 -0.68 1.54 -19.49
CA GLY A 83 -1.07 0.14 -19.64
C GLY A 83 -2.20 -0.28 -18.69
N PRO A 84 -3.05 -1.25 -19.08
CA PRO A 84 -4.06 -1.82 -18.18
C PRO A 84 -3.42 -2.33 -16.88
N ILE A 85 -4.11 -2.12 -15.76
CA ILE A 85 -3.64 -2.52 -14.43
C ILE A 85 -3.52 -4.04 -14.38
N HIS A 86 -2.28 -4.53 -14.33
CA HIS A 86 -1.96 -5.95 -14.20
C HIS A 86 -1.12 -6.17 -12.94
N ILE A 87 -1.76 -6.72 -11.92
CA ILE A 87 -1.14 -6.98 -10.62
C ILE A 87 -0.72 -8.45 -10.57
N ASP A 88 0.57 -8.73 -10.75
CA ASP A 88 1.10 -10.08 -10.53
C ASP A 88 1.16 -10.43 -9.03
N PHE A 89 1.48 -11.69 -8.72
CA PHE A 89 1.55 -12.13 -7.34
C PHE A 89 2.66 -11.43 -6.53
N LYS A 90 3.75 -11.02 -7.18
CA LYS A 90 4.87 -10.32 -6.52
C LYS A 90 4.46 -8.91 -6.10
N LYS A 91 3.85 -8.14 -7.00
CA LYS A 91 3.25 -6.83 -6.75
C LYS A 91 2.17 -6.94 -5.68
N PHE A 92 1.31 -7.96 -5.76
CA PHE A 92 0.29 -8.22 -4.76
C PHE A 92 0.89 -8.38 -3.35
N LEU A 93 1.92 -9.22 -3.21
CA LEU A 93 2.62 -9.42 -1.93
C LEU A 93 3.37 -8.18 -1.45
N ASN A 94 4.08 -7.48 -2.34
CA ASN A 94 4.83 -6.28 -2.00
C ASN A 94 3.92 -5.20 -1.43
N THR A 95 2.77 -4.94 -2.05
CA THR A 95 1.83 -3.95 -1.54
C THR A 95 1.17 -4.40 -0.24
N LEU A 96 0.80 -5.68 -0.11
CA LEU A 96 0.27 -6.21 1.15
C LEU A 96 1.29 -6.18 2.29
N SER A 97 2.58 -6.24 1.99
CA SER A 97 3.65 -6.14 2.99
C SER A 97 3.63 -4.81 3.75
N VAL A 98 3.18 -3.73 3.09
CA VAL A 98 3.03 -2.41 3.70
C VAL A 98 2.02 -2.44 4.84
N PHE A 99 0.97 -3.26 4.72
CA PHE A 99 -0.07 -3.35 5.74
C PHE A 99 0.24 -4.36 6.84
N GLN A 100 1.42 -5.00 6.84
CA GLN A 100 1.77 -5.87 7.95
C GLN A 100 1.86 -5.06 9.25
N PRO A 101 1.39 -5.59 10.39
CA PRO A 101 1.59 -4.95 11.68
C PRO A 101 3.10 -4.78 11.92
N ILE A 102 3.51 -3.58 12.33
CA ILE A 102 4.86 -3.37 12.84
C ILE A 102 4.88 -4.01 14.23
N THR A 103 5.03 -5.32 14.23
CA THR A 103 5.17 -6.12 15.44
C THR A 103 6.62 -6.05 15.87
N GLU A 104 6.81 -5.85 17.16
CA GLU A 104 8.07 -6.08 17.85
C GLU A 104 8.36 -7.59 17.77
N ARG A 105 8.78 -8.07 16.59
CA ARG A 105 9.46 -9.36 16.55
C ARG A 105 10.65 -9.23 17.47
N PRO A 106 10.92 -10.25 18.32
CA PRO A 106 12.11 -10.23 19.15
C PRO A 106 13.31 -10.01 18.24
N ARG A 107 14.13 -9.03 18.59
CA ARG A 107 15.39 -8.70 17.92
C ARG A 107 16.13 -10.01 17.62
N ASP A 108 16.55 -10.20 16.37
CA ASP A 108 17.37 -11.34 16.02
C ASP A 108 18.62 -11.30 16.91
N PRO A 109 19.00 -12.40 17.58
CA PRO A 109 20.20 -12.45 18.42
C PRO A 109 21.48 -11.98 17.70
N ASN A 110 21.50 -12.06 16.36
CA ASN A 110 22.62 -11.66 15.51
C ASN A 110 22.48 -10.24 14.91
N GLU A 111 21.35 -9.55 15.10
CA GLU A 111 21.17 -8.15 14.64
C GLU A 111 21.59 -7.16 15.73
N ASP A 112 22.34 -6.11 15.37
CA ASP A 112 22.67 -5.02 16.29
C ASP A 112 21.46 -4.10 16.56
N GLU A 113 21.47 -3.39 17.70
CA GLU A 113 20.36 -2.53 18.12
C GLU A 113 20.07 -1.42 17.09
N ALA A 114 21.14 -0.84 16.53
CA ALA A 114 21.06 0.16 15.48
C ALA A 114 20.41 -0.41 14.20
N THR A 115 20.77 -1.63 13.80
CA THR A 115 20.21 -2.30 12.61
C THR A 115 18.73 -2.64 12.79
N HIS A 116 18.36 -3.12 13.97
CA HIS A 116 16.95 -3.40 14.29
C HIS A 116 16.10 -2.12 14.26
N ARG A 117 16.61 -1.02 14.84
CA ARG A 117 15.93 0.28 14.81
C ARG A 117 15.77 0.80 13.38
N ASP A 118 16.83 0.78 12.57
CA ASP A 118 16.81 1.21 11.18
C ASP A 118 15.79 0.40 10.35
N LYS A 119 15.74 -0.92 10.54
CA LYS A 119 14.75 -1.80 9.89
C LYS A 119 13.32 -1.40 10.24
N MET A 120 13.04 -1.06 11.50
CA MET A 120 11.72 -0.63 11.95
C MET A 120 11.35 0.77 11.45
N GLU A 121 12.31 1.70 11.43
CA GLU A 121 12.14 3.03 10.85
C GLU A 121 11.87 2.95 9.34
N LYS A 122 12.59 2.09 8.62
CA LYS A 122 12.36 1.82 7.19
C LYS A 122 10.97 1.26 6.93
N LYS A 123 10.46 0.36 7.77
CA LYS A 123 9.07 -0.15 7.68
C LYS A 123 8.06 0.97 7.91
N LYS A 124 8.24 1.78 8.94
CA LYS A 124 7.38 2.95 9.20
C LYS A 124 7.38 3.91 8.01
N ARG A 125 8.55 4.26 7.50
CA ARG A 125 8.72 5.15 6.35
C ARG A 125 8.06 4.60 5.08
N LYS A 126 8.16 3.29 4.81
CA LYS A 126 7.45 2.64 3.70
C LYS A 126 5.92 2.76 3.82
N LYS A 127 5.37 2.63 5.03
CA LYS A 127 3.92 2.86 5.24
C LYS A 127 3.53 4.30 4.96
N LEU A 128 4.31 5.25 5.48
CA LEU A 128 4.07 6.67 5.22
C LEU A 128 4.19 7.00 3.74
N GLN A 129 5.17 6.41 3.05
CA GLN A 129 5.35 6.58 1.61
C GLN A 129 4.15 6.05 0.83
N PHE A 130 3.63 4.89 1.20
CA PHE A 130 2.43 4.36 0.57
C PHE A 130 1.23 5.28 0.74
N VAL A 131 1.00 5.85 1.94
CA VAL A 131 -0.08 6.83 2.14
C VAL A 131 0.18 8.10 1.35
N PHE A 132 1.41 8.60 1.36
CA PHE A 132 1.79 9.79 0.60
C PHE A 132 1.45 9.62 -0.88
N GLN A 133 1.75 8.46 -1.45
CA GLN A 133 1.45 8.14 -2.85
C GLN A 133 -0.06 8.02 -3.14
N ILE A 134 -0.92 7.77 -2.14
CA ILE A 134 -2.38 7.86 -2.33
C ILE A 134 -2.79 9.32 -2.56
N TYR A 135 -2.11 10.27 -1.92
CA TYR A 135 -2.36 11.70 -2.09
C TYR A 135 -1.63 12.28 -3.33
N ASP A 136 -0.39 11.89 -3.58
CA ASP A 136 0.42 12.33 -4.74
C ASP A 136 -0.01 11.61 -6.03
N THR A 137 -1.05 12.15 -6.64
CA THR A 137 -1.68 11.62 -7.85
C THR A 137 -0.83 11.90 -9.09
N LYS A 138 -0.08 13.00 -9.10
CA LYS A 138 0.80 13.44 -10.19
C LYS A 138 2.16 12.74 -10.15
N ASP A 139 2.49 12.03 -9.06
CA ASP A 139 3.76 11.34 -8.82
C ASP A 139 4.97 12.29 -8.94
N ASP A 140 4.79 13.56 -8.56
CA ASP A 140 5.82 14.57 -8.64
C ASP A 140 6.65 14.69 -7.34
N GLY A 141 6.29 13.89 -6.33
CA GLY A 141 6.95 13.86 -5.02
C GLY A 141 6.44 14.93 -4.05
N PHE A 142 5.39 15.66 -4.42
CA PHE A 142 4.74 16.67 -3.61
C PHE A 142 3.22 16.43 -3.58
N ILE A 143 2.56 16.91 -2.53
CA ILE A 143 1.10 16.97 -2.49
C ILE A 143 0.71 18.43 -2.60
N ASP A 144 0.03 18.79 -3.68
CA ASP A 144 -0.54 20.13 -3.83
C ASP A 144 -1.98 20.24 -3.30
N ALA A 145 -2.52 21.46 -3.29
CA ALA A 145 -3.87 21.73 -2.79
C ALA A 145 -4.97 21.00 -3.56
N GLU A 146 -4.81 20.83 -4.87
CA GLU A 146 -5.80 20.15 -5.72
C GLU A 146 -5.83 18.66 -5.40
N GLU A 147 -4.66 18.06 -5.23
CA GLU A 147 -4.49 16.65 -4.89
C GLU A 147 -5.03 16.33 -3.50
N LEU A 148 -4.67 17.14 -2.50
CA LEU A 148 -5.18 17.00 -1.14
C LEU A 148 -6.70 17.15 -1.11
N PHE A 149 -7.24 18.15 -1.83
CA PHE A 149 -8.68 18.34 -1.95
C PHE A 149 -9.37 17.14 -2.59
N SER A 150 -8.85 16.65 -3.72
CA SER A 150 -9.44 15.54 -4.47
C SER A 150 -9.56 14.28 -3.62
N VAL A 151 -8.48 13.92 -2.93
CA VAL A 151 -8.45 12.71 -2.09
C VAL A 151 -9.35 12.86 -0.88
N LEU A 152 -9.35 14.02 -0.21
CA LEU A 152 -10.27 14.26 0.92
C LEU A 152 -11.73 14.27 0.48
N LYS A 153 -12.05 14.80 -0.71
CA LYS A 153 -13.40 14.79 -1.27
C LYS A 153 -13.89 13.38 -1.54
N MET A 154 -13.02 12.47 -1.98
CA MET A 154 -13.36 11.05 -2.16
C MET A 154 -13.64 10.36 -0.81
N MET A 155 -12.95 10.75 0.26
CA MET A 155 -13.13 10.16 1.59
C MET A 155 -14.35 10.70 2.35
N VAL A 156 -14.72 11.96 2.11
CA VAL A 156 -15.81 12.63 2.83
C VAL A 156 -17.11 12.48 2.06
N THR A 157 -17.98 11.57 2.50
CA THR A 157 -19.23 11.27 1.82
C THR A 157 -20.37 12.22 2.17
N ASP A 158 -20.41 12.81 3.37
CA ASP A 158 -21.51 13.68 3.81
C ASP A 158 -21.08 14.77 4.82
N GLY A 159 -21.67 15.96 4.71
CA GLY A 159 -21.66 16.98 5.78
C GLY A 159 -20.59 18.08 5.72
N ILE A 160 -19.70 18.07 4.72
CA ILE A 160 -18.71 19.13 4.49
C ILE A 160 -18.93 19.75 3.11
N THR A 161 -19.09 21.07 3.07
CA THR A 161 -19.20 21.80 1.80
C THR A 161 -17.84 21.95 1.12
N ASP A 162 -17.83 22.19 -0.19
CA ASP A 162 -16.57 22.40 -0.92
C ASP A 162 -15.79 23.58 -0.33
N GLU A 163 -16.46 24.65 0.12
CA GLU A 163 -15.80 25.79 0.78
C GLU A 163 -15.14 25.40 2.11
N GLN A 164 -15.81 24.58 2.93
CA GLN A 164 -15.24 24.09 4.18
C GLN A 164 -14.06 23.16 3.91
N LEU A 165 -14.16 22.33 2.89
CA LEU A 165 -13.08 21.43 2.49
C LEU A 165 -11.86 22.20 1.98
N THR A 166 -12.07 23.22 1.14
CA THR A 166 -11.00 24.13 0.70
C THR A 166 -10.34 24.82 1.88
N PHE A 167 -11.12 25.30 2.85
CA PHE A 167 -10.55 25.90 4.07
C PHE A 167 -9.69 24.91 4.87
N ILE A 168 -10.14 23.66 5.01
CA ILE A 168 -9.37 22.60 5.68
C ILE A 168 -8.06 22.32 4.92
N VAL A 169 -8.11 22.23 3.59
CA VAL A 169 -6.95 22.03 2.73
C VAL A 169 -5.94 23.17 2.91
N ASP A 170 -6.40 24.43 2.82
CA ASP A 170 -5.55 25.61 2.96
C ASP A 170 -4.87 25.67 4.34
N GLN A 171 -5.62 25.39 5.41
CA GLN A 171 -5.03 25.33 6.76
C GLN A 171 -4.04 24.18 6.89
N THR A 172 -4.37 23.01 6.35
CA THR A 172 -3.48 21.83 6.40
C THR A 172 -2.16 22.12 5.71
N ILE A 173 -2.18 22.69 4.50
CA ILE A 173 -0.97 23.06 3.78
C ILE A 173 -0.20 24.13 4.55
N LYS A 174 -0.86 25.16 5.06
CA LYS A 174 -0.20 26.22 5.82
C LYS A 174 0.47 25.73 7.11
N GLU A 175 -0.09 24.71 7.76
CA GLU A 175 0.51 24.08 8.94
C GLU A 175 1.63 23.10 8.59
N ALA A 176 1.55 22.46 7.42
CA ALA A 176 2.47 21.45 6.92
C ALA A 176 3.73 22.03 6.28
N ASP A 177 3.54 23.03 5.41
CA ASP A 177 4.53 23.61 4.52
C ASP A 177 5.51 24.48 5.31
N SER A 178 6.60 23.86 5.74
CA SER A 178 7.67 24.52 6.49
C SER A 178 8.62 25.28 5.56
N ARG A 179 8.62 24.95 4.26
CA ARG A 179 9.52 25.52 3.25
C ARG A 179 8.92 26.72 2.53
N GLY A 180 7.60 26.89 2.60
CA GLY A 180 6.85 27.96 1.95
C GLY A 180 6.70 27.78 0.43
N ASP A 181 6.74 26.54 -0.06
CA ASP A 181 6.61 26.25 -1.50
C ASP A 181 5.16 25.99 -1.95
N GLY A 182 4.20 26.06 -1.01
CA GLY A 182 2.77 25.88 -1.24
C GLY A 182 2.37 24.43 -1.47
N ARG A 183 3.28 23.48 -1.22
CA ARG A 183 3.04 22.04 -1.37
C ARG A 183 3.55 21.30 -0.12
N ILE A 184 3.19 20.04 0.01
CA ILE A 184 3.65 19.20 1.10
C ILE A 184 4.64 18.18 0.53
N SER A 185 5.92 18.32 0.88
CA SER A 185 6.93 17.32 0.56
C SER A 185 6.78 16.06 1.43
N PHE A 186 7.35 14.94 0.98
CA PHE A 186 7.33 13.69 1.77
C PHE A 186 7.89 13.86 3.19
N ASP A 187 8.93 14.68 3.36
CA ASP A 187 9.53 14.94 4.68
C ASP A 187 8.59 15.74 5.59
N GLU A 188 7.84 16.71 5.05
CA GLU A 188 6.83 17.47 5.80
C GLU A 188 5.65 16.59 6.18
N PHE A 189 5.19 15.76 5.25
CA PHE A 189 4.17 14.76 5.49
C PHE A 189 4.55 13.81 6.63
N CYS A 190 5.80 13.33 6.65
CA CYS A 190 6.31 12.50 7.74
C CYS A 190 6.25 13.23 9.09
N ARG A 191 6.66 14.50 9.17
CA ARG A 191 6.67 15.28 10.42
C ARG A 191 5.27 15.49 10.99
N ILE A 192 4.27 15.70 10.14
CA ILE A 192 2.87 15.87 10.56
C ILE A 192 2.36 14.56 11.16
N LEU A 193 2.64 13.45 10.48
CA LEU A 193 2.15 12.14 10.86
C LEU A 193 2.97 11.45 11.95
N GLU A 194 4.20 11.90 12.25
CA GLU A 194 4.97 11.46 13.41
C GLU A 194 4.21 11.70 14.73
N LYS A 195 3.35 12.72 14.77
CA LYS A 195 2.50 13.03 15.92
C LYS A 195 1.27 12.11 16.02
N THR A 196 1.06 11.23 15.04
CA THR A 196 -0.11 10.36 14.92
C THR A 196 0.30 8.88 14.85
N ASP A 197 -0.37 7.98 15.57
CA ASP A 197 -0.10 6.53 15.54
C ASP A 197 -0.62 5.84 14.24
N LEU A 198 -0.38 6.44 13.08
CA LEU A 198 -0.84 5.95 11.77
C LEU A 198 -0.29 4.55 11.45
N HIS A 199 0.97 4.31 11.82
CA HIS A 199 1.65 3.05 11.56
C HIS A 199 1.02 1.83 12.28
N GLN A 200 0.31 2.07 13.39
CA GLN A 200 -0.50 1.07 14.11
C GLN A 200 -1.90 0.90 13.50
N ARG A 201 -2.50 1.99 13.01
CA ARG A 201 -3.84 1.99 12.39
C ARG A 201 -3.85 1.35 11.00
N MET A 202 -2.73 1.38 10.29
CA MET A 202 -2.55 0.71 9.00
C MET A 202 -1.93 -0.69 9.15
N ALA A 203 -2.62 -1.57 9.88
CA ALA A 203 -2.17 -2.93 10.14
C ALA A 203 -3.29 -3.95 9.86
N ILE A 204 -3.05 -4.87 8.94
CA ILE A 204 -3.94 -5.99 8.62
C ILE A 204 -3.33 -7.27 9.17
N ARG A 205 -4.12 -8.03 9.94
CA ARG A 205 -3.71 -9.36 10.43
C ARG A 205 -4.16 -10.42 9.41
N PHE A 206 -3.19 -11.12 8.81
CA PHE A 206 -3.39 -12.13 7.76
C PHE A 206 -3.34 -13.56 8.31
#